data_AF-A0A971VH82-F1
#
_entry.id   AF-A0A971VH82-F1
#
_cell.length_a   1.000
_cell.length_b   1.000
_cell.length_c   1.000
_cell.angle_alpha   90.00
_cell.angle_beta   90.00
_cell.angle_gamma   90.00
#
_symmetry.space_group_name_H-M   'P 1'
#
loop_
_entity.id
_entity.type
_entity.pdbx_description
1 polymer ?
#
loop_
_entity_poly.entity_id
_entity_poly.type
_entity_poly.pdbx_seq_one_letter_code
_entity_poly.pdbx_strand_id
1 'polypeptide(L)'
;MKKYMLALALVFVYASGATAYQNYGGPGLSCGPRAHFRHERHDSADISPEVRAKHEEVRKFHIELRDELTKTSPDKSKARELHQKIQKLQQEISEERFEKNLKNPAFYGRRDERFNLTKKEKAIFEKMRKAREDMSKEYDKEKPNEAKLRTLHKKLITLRAEFSDMKFEDRLENPGKYEHREGPRRHRRY
;
A
#
# COMPACT_ATOMS: atom_id res chain seq x y z
N MET A 1 -11.71 -54.73 -4.59
CA MET A 1 -11.90 -53.99 -3.33
C MET A 1 -10.57 -53.86 -2.61
N LYS A 2 -10.19 -52.61 -2.27
CA LYS A 2 -9.15 -52.21 -1.30
C LYS A 2 -7.69 -52.55 -1.69
N LYS A 3 -6.67 -51.75 -1.42
CA LYS A 3 -6.42 -50.34 -1.05
C LYS A 3 -4.88 -50.22 -1.17
N TYR A 4 -4.41 -49.03 -1.51
CA TYR A 4 -3.02 -48.54 -1.58
C TYR A 4 -2.07 -49.08 -0.50
N MET A 5 -0.77 -49.19 -0.81
CA MET A 5 0.23 -48.33 -0.14
C MET A 5 1.53 -48.18 -0.95
N LEU A 6 1.93 -46.93 -1.01
CA LEU A 6 3.00 -46.29 -1.73
C LEU A 6 4.15 -46.07 -0.75
N ALA A 7 5.41 -46.29 -1.16
CA ALA A 7 6.57 -45.81 -0.43
C ALA A 7 7.75 -45.59 -1.40
N LEU A 8 7.67 -44.52 -2.19
CA LEU A 8 8.81 -43.96 -2.91
C LEU A 8 9.28 -42.75 -2.08
N ALA A 9 10.34 -42.96 -1.32
CA ALA A 9 11.01 -41.91 -0.57
C ALA A 9 11.71 -40.96 -1.55
N LEU A 10 11.05 -39.85 -1.88
CA LEU A 10 11.64 -38.74 -2.61
C LEU A 10 12.41 -37.86 -1.62
N VAL A 11 13.72 -38.06 -1.56
CA VAL A 11 14.66 -37.21 -0.83
C VAL A 11 14.76 -35.88 -1.57
N PHE A 12 14.10 -34.83 -1.06
CA PHE A 12 14.33 -33.46 -1.49
C PHE A 12 15.64 -32.95 -0.85
N VAL A 13 16.72 -32.98 -1.63
CA VAL A 13 17.93 -32.19 -1.33
C VAL A 13 17.60 -30.73 -1.62
N TYR A 14 17.23 -29.98 -0.59
CA TYR A 14 17.09 -28.53 -0.68
C TYR A 14 18.48 -27.90 -0.60
N ALA A 15 19.13 -27.75 -1.75
CA ALA A 15 20.28 -26.87 -1.88
C ALA A 15 19.81 -25.43 -1.66
N SER A 16 20.06 -24.91 -0.46
CA SER A 16 19.88 -23.51 -0.12
C SER A 16 20.94 -22.68 -0.83
N GLY A 17 20.67 -22.34 -2.09
CA GLY A 17 21.34 -21.26 -2.79
C GLY A 17 20.95 -19.94 -2.14
N ALA A 18 21.67 -19.55 -1.09
CA ALA A 18 21.61 -18.21 -0.53
C ALA A 18 22.17 -17.22 -1.56
N THR A 19 21.30 -16.68 -2.42
CA THR A 19 21.61 -15.39 -3.03
C THR A 19 21.44 -14.34 -1.95
N ALA A 20 22.57 -13.93 -1.38
CA ALA A 20 22.65 -12.76 -0.52
C ALA A 20 22.08 -11.56 -1.30
N TYR A 21 20.84 -11.19 -0.98
CA TYR A 21 20.29 -9.91 -1.39
C TYR A 21 21.14 -8.85 -0.68
N GLN A 22 21.97 -8.15 -1.43
CA GLN A 22 22.81 -7.08 -0.91
C GLN A 22 21.94 -6.06 -0.19
N ASN A 23 22.10 -6.08 1.13
CA ASN A 23 21.63 -5.14 2.10
C ASN A 23 22.12 -3.72 1.71
N TYR A 24 21.26 -2.90 1.12
CA TYR A 24 21.49 -1.45 0.94
C TYR A 24 21.30 -0.71 2.28
N GLY A 25 22.12 -1.10 3.26
CA GLY A 25 22.10 -0.58 4.62
C GLY A 25 23.51 -0.64 5.21
N GLY A 26 24.47 -0.02 4.52
CA GLY A 26 25.83 0.16 5.04
C GLY A 26 25.85 1.16 6.21
N PRO A 27 26.70 0.94 7.22
CA PRO A 27 26.76 1.74 8.44
C PRO A 27 27.60 3.01 8.25
N GLY A 28 27.12 4.13 8.79
CA GLY A 28 27.97 5.27 9.18
C GLY A 28 28.44 6.21 8.06
N LEU A 29 27.67 7.29 7.83
CA LEU A 29 28.23 8.59 7.43
C LEU A 29 27.45 9.70 8.16
N SER A 30 27.98 10.11 9.31
CA SER A 30 27.63 11.33 10.01
C SER A 30 28.19 12.53 9.28
N CYS A 31 27.34 13.46 8.82
CA CYS A 31 27.72 14.83 8.45
C CYS A 31 26.50 15.75 8.50
N GLY A 32 26.43 16.63 9.51
CA GLY A 32 25.70 17.91 9.45
C GLY A 32 24.51 18.09 10.42
N PRO A 33 24.44 19.20 11.19
CA PRO A 33 23.31 19.54 12.05
C PRO A 33 22.20 20.15 11.20
N ARG A 34 21.52 19.31 10.41
CA ARG A 34 20.13 19.57 10.06
C ARG A 34 19.34 18.55 10.86
N ALA A 35 18.64 19.03 11.88
CA ALA A 35 17.50 18.35 12.46
C ALA A 35 16.47 18.14 11.34
N HIS A 36 16.73 17.15 10.50
CA HIS A 36 15.69 16.49 9.75
C HIS A 36 14.80 15.93 10.84
N PHE A 37 13.61 16.50 10.97
CA PHE A 37 12.45 15.73 11.34
C PHE A 37 12.43 14.51 10.41
N ARG A 38 13.19 13.47 10.76
CA ARG A 38 12.73 12.11 10.53
C ARG A 38 11.39 12.16 11.24
N HIS A 39 10.33 12.31 10.47
CA HIS A 39 9.19 11.45 10.72
C HIS A 39 9.81 10.06 10.84
N GLU A 40 10.11 9.66 12.08
CA GLU A 40 10.38 8.29 12.39
C GLU A 40 9.28 7.55 11.65
N ARG A 41 9.69 6.70 10.71
CA ARG A 41 8.80 5.71 10.16
C ARG A 41 8.52 4.74 11.30
N HIS A 42 7.75 5.21 12.30
CA HIS A 42 7.14 4.40 13.35
C HIS A 42 6.38 3.22 12.72
N ASP A 43 6.01 3.36 11.44
CA ASP A 43 5.44 2.30 10.63
C ASP A 43 6.36 1.10 10.32
N SER A 44 7.68 1.10 10.59
CA SER A 44 8.53 -0.01 10.10
C SER A 44 8.87 -1.12 11.12
N ALA A 45 8.85 -0.83 12.42
CA ALA A 45 9.24 -1.79 13.46
C ALA A 45 8.07 -2.61 14.02
N ASP A 46 6.84 -2.07 14.03
CA ASP A 46 5.67 -2.66 14.72
C ASP A 46 4.61 -3.27 13.78
N ILE A 47 4.97 -3.52 12.52
CA ILE A 47 4.08 -4.19 11.57
C ILE A 47 4.10 -5.70 11.85
N SER A 48 2.90 -6.28 12.09
CA SER A 48 2.74 -7.73 12.24
C SER A 48 3.30 -8.45 11.00
N PRO A 49 3.95 -9.62 11.13
CA PRO A 49 4.37 -10.43 9.99
C PRO A 49 3.26 -10.65 8.96
N GLU A 50 2.01 -10.79 9.42
CA GLU A 50 0.83 -10.95 8.55
C GLU A 50 0.54 -9.70 7.71
N VAL A 51 0.50 -8.53 8.34
CA VAL A 51 0.34 -7.23 7.63
C VAL A 51 1.49 -7.00 6.65
N ARG A 52 2.71 -7.40 7.02
CA ARG A 52 3.89 -7.30 6.16
C ARG A 52 3.75 -8.20 4.93
N ALA A 53 3.29 -9.44 5.10
CA ALA A 53 3.02 -10.35 3.99
C ALA A 53 1.96 -9.78 3.02
N LYS A 54 0.85 -9.22 3.55
CA LYS A 54 -0.16 -8.53 2.71
C LYS A 54 0.42 -7.35 1.95
N HIS A 55 1.30 -6.55 2.58
CA HIS A 55 1.99 -5.46 1.90
C HIS A 55 2.93 -5.95 0.78
N GLU A 56 3.62 -7.07 0.98
CA GLU A 56 4.46 -7.68 -0.05
C GLU A 56 3.61 -8.22 -1.22
N GLU A 57 2.47 -8.82 -0.93
CA GLU A 57 1.52 -9.29 -1.94
C GLU A 57 0.92 -8.13 -2.76
N VAL A 58 0.53 -7.03 -2.11
CA VAL A 58 0.12 -5.79 -2.79
C VAL A 58 1.22 -5.29 -3.74
N ARG A 59 2.49 -5.33 -3.31
CA ARG A 59 3.61 -4.92 -4.18
C ARG A 59 3.75 -5.83 -5.39
N LYS A 60 3.61 -7.15 -5.22
CA LYS A 60 3.66 -8.13 -6.33
C LYS A 60 2.56 -7.84 -7.35
N PHE A 61 1.31 -7.70 -6.91
CA PHE A 61 0.22 -7.37 -7.83
C PHE A 61 0.38 -6.01 -8.51
N HIS A 62 0.96 -5.01 -7.83
CA HIS A 62 1.28 -3.73 -8.48
C HIS A 62 2.34 -3.85 -9.58
N ILE A 63 3.33 -4.73 -9.40
CA ILE A 63 4.34 -5.02 -10.44
C ILE A 63 3.66 -5.73 -11.61
N GLU A 64 2.91 -6.81 -11.35
CA GLU A 64 2.19 -7.54 -12.40
C GLU A 64 1.21 -6.64 -13.18
N LEU A 65 0.50 -5.76 -12.47
CA LEU A 65 -0.41 -4.81 -13.09
C LEU A 65 0.34 -3.82 -13.98
N ARG A 66 1.48 -3.31 -13.51
CA ARG A 66 2.33 -2.42 -14.30
C ARG A 66 2.80 -3.12 -15.57
N ASP A 67 3.33 -4.33 -15.42
CA ASP A 67 3.87 -5.11 -16.54
C ASP A 67 2.78 -5.38 -17.58
N GLU A 68 1.56 -5.74 -17.15
CA GLU A 68 0.40 -5.93 -18.02
C GLU A 68 0.06 -4.65 -18.80
N LEU A 69 0.01 -3.50 -18.12
CA LEU A 69 -0.34 -2.22 -18.74
C LEU A 69 0.74 -1.67 -19.68
N THR A 70 2.00 -2.11 -19.54
CA THR A 70 3.11 -1.69 -20.41
C THR A 70 3.25 -2.51 -21.70
N LYS A 71 2.43 -3.55 -21.87
CA LYS A 71 2.45 -4.36 -23.10
C LYS A 71 1.93 -3.55 -24.30
N THR A 72 2.42 -3.90 -25.49
CA THR A 72 1.93 -3.33 -26.76
C THR A 72 0.43 -3.54 -26.97
N SER A 73 -0.11 -4.66 -26.47
CA SER A 73 -1.54 -4.94 -26.41
C SER A 73 -1.89 -5.41 -24.99
N PRO A 74 -2.32 -4.52 -24.08
CA PRO A 74 -2.61 -4.86 -22.70
C PRO A 74 -3.95 -5.59 -22.56
N ASP A 75 -3.98 -6.66 -21.76
CA ASP A 75 -5.23 -7.33 -21.39
C ASP A 75 -5.96 -6.53 -20.29
N LYS A 76 -7.01 -5.81 -20.71
CA LYS A 76 -7.83 -4.98 -19.82
C LYS A 76 -8.60 -5.79 -18.79
N SER A 77 -8.99 -7.03 -19.08
CA SER A 77 -9.70 -7.88 -18.12
C SER A 77 -8.76 -8.28 -17.00
N LYS A 78 -7.57 -8.77 -17.36
CA LYS A 78 -6.53 -9.12 -16.39
C LYS A 78 -6.08 -7.92 -15.55
N ALA A 79 -5.94 -6.74 -16.15
CA ALA A 79 -5.61 -5.52 -15.41
C ALA A 79 -6.68 -5.16 -14.37
N ARG A 80 -7.97 -5.32 -14.71
CA ARG A 80 -9.09 -5.11 -13.77
C ARG A 80 -9.06 -6.12 -12.63
N GLU A 81 -8.81 -7.39 -12.91
CA GLU A 81 -8.68 -8.43 -11.87
C GLU A 81 -7.53 -8.14 -10.90
N LEU A 82 -6.36 -7.74 -11.41
CA LEU A 82 -5.22 -7.37 -10.58
C LEU A 82 -5.52 -6.14 -9.71
N HIS A 83 -6.19 -5.13 -10.27
CA HIS A 83 -6.64 -3.95 -9.53
C HIS A 83 -7.60 -4.31 -8.38
N GLN A 84 -8.57 -5.18 -8.62
CA GLN A 84 -9.50 -5.66 -7.59
C GLN A 84 -8.77 -6.41 -6.46
N LYS A 85 -7.80 -7.26 -6.80
CA LYS A 85 -6.96 -7.97 -5.80
C LYS A 85 -6.18 -6.98 -4.93
N ILE A 86 -5.59 -5.95 -5.54
CA ILE A 86 -4.88 -4.88 -4.83
C ILE A 86 -5.83 -4.14 -3.88
N GLN A 87 -7.01 -3.74 -4.34
CA GLN A 87 -7.98 -3.01 -3.52
C GLN A 87 -8.42 -3.83 -2.30
N LYS A 88 -8.72 -5.11 -2.50
CA LYS A 88 -9.12 -6.01 -1.41
C LYS A 88 -8.05 -6.09 -0.33
N LEU A 89 -6.80 -6.34 -0.70
CA LEU A 89 -5.70 -6.39 0.27
C LEU A 89 -5.46 -5.05 0.96
N GLN A 90 -5.57 -3.93 0.24
CA GLN A 90 -5.44 -2.60 0.84
C GLN A 90 -6.57 -2.30 1.84
N GLN A 91 -7.78 -2.80 1.59
CA GLN A 91 -8.90 -2.71 2.53
C GLN A 91 -8.60 -3.51 3.80
N GLU A 92 -8.17 -4.77 3.68
CA GLU A 92 -7.82 -5.61 4.83
C GLU A 92 -6.71 -4.97 5.69
N ILE A 93 -5.65 -4.47 5.05
CA ILE A 93 -4.57 -3.74 5.74
C ILE A 93 -5.11 -2.48 6.44
N SER A 94 -6.06 -1.77 5.83
CA SER A 94 -6.67 -0.57 6.39
C SER A 94 -7.51 -0.90 7.64
N GLU A 95 -8.28 -1.98 7.59
CA GLU A 95 -9.11 -2.45 8.70
C GLU A 95 -8.23 -2.88 9.88
N GLU A 96 -7.17 -3.65 9.64
CA GLU A 96 -6.23 -4.06 10.71
C GLU A 96 -5.51 -2.85 11.35
N ARG A 97 -5.12 -1.85 10.54
CA ARG A 97 -4.57 -0.59 11.06
C ARG A 97 -5.60 0.18 11.89
N PHE A 98 -6.87 0.17 11.48
CA PHE A 98 -7.93 0.84 12.21
C PHE A 98 -8.19 0.18 13.58
N GLU A 99 -8.22 -1.15 13.65
CA GLU A 99 -8.35 -1.87 14.92
C GLU A 99 -7.17 -1.60 15.86
N LYS A 100 -5.94 -1.40 15.32
CA LYS A 100 -4.80 -0.93 16.12
C LYS A 100 -4.99 0.49 16.63
N ASN A 101 -5.48 1.41 15.79
CA ASN A 101 -5.74 2.80 16.18
C ASN A 101 -6.86 2.92 17.24
N LEU A 102 -7.85 2.03 17.22
CA LEU A 102 -8.85 1.98 18.29
C LEU A 102 -8.22 1.63 19.65
N LYS A 103 -7.21 0.76 19.67
CA LYS A 103 -6.49 0.38 20.90
C LYS A 103 -5.50 1.43 21.36
N ASN A 104 -4.91 2.17 20.42
CA ASN A 104 -4.00 3.27 20.73
C ASN A 104 -4.18 4.41 19.70
N PRO A 105 -4.96 5.44 20.05
CA PRO A 105 -5.24 6.58 19.17
C PRO A 105 -4.01 7.38 18.74
N ALA A 106 -2.89 7.28 19.47
CA ALA A 106 -1.65 8.01 19.15
C ALA A 106 -1.04 7.61 17.79
N PHE A 107 -1.42 6.45 17.24
CA PHE A 107 -0.98 6.01 15.91
C PHE A 107 -1.79 6.61 14.75
N TYR A 108 -2.85 7.38 15.03
CA TYR A 108 -3.63 8.06 14.00
C TYR A 108 -2.90 9.30 13.46
N GLY A 109 -2.15 9.13 12.36
CA GLY A 109 -1.46 10.23 11.68
C GLY A 109 -2.30 10.95 10.62
N ARG A 110 -2.27 12.29 10.60
CA ARG A 110 -2.75 13.08 9.46
C ARG A 110 -1.79 12.92 8.28
N ARG A 111 -2.26 12.29 7.20
CA ARG A 111 -1.51 12.24 5.94
C ARG A 111 -2.02 13.32 5.00
N ASP A 112 -1.28 14.42 4.91
CA ASP A 112 -1.54 15.49 3.93
C ASP A 112 -0.93 15.06 2.59
N GLU A 113 -1.78 14.58 1.70
CA GLU A 113 -1.39 14.19 0.35
C GLU A 113 -1.65 15.36 -0.61
N ARG A 114 -0.59 16.13 -0.93
CA ARG A 114 -0.65 17.21 -1.92
C ARG A 114 -0.41 16.63 -3.32
N PHE A 115 -1.43 16.68 -4.18
CA PHE A 115 -1.35 16.24 -5.57
C PHE A 115 -1.92 17.30 -6.53
N ASN A 116 -1.44 17.30 -7.77
CA ASN A 116 -2.09 18.02 -8.88
C ASN A 116 -3.35 17.25 -9.30
N LEU A 117 -4.50 17.66 -8.76
CA LEU A 117 -5.79 16.96 -8.92
C LEU A 117 -6.72 17.72 -9.87
N THR A 118 -7.51 16.98 -10.64
CA THR A 118 -8.67 17.48 -11.39
C THR A 118 -9.80 17.93 -10.44
N LYS A 119 -10.80 18.67 -10.93
CA LYS A 119 -11.94 19.12 -10.10
C LYS A 119 -12.69 17.96 -9.43
N LYS A 120 -12.91 16.85 -10.17
CA LYS A 120 -13.58 15.64 -9.65
C LYS A 120 -12.75 14.96 -8.56
N GLU A 121 -11.45 14.80 -8.80
CA GLU A 121 -10.52 14.21 -7.83
C GLU A 121 -10.42 15.07 -6.55
N LYS A 122 -10.35 16.41 -6.68
CA LYS A 122 -10.37 17.34 -5.54
C LYS A 122 -11.60 17.17 -4.68
N ALA A 123 -12.78 16.97 -5.28
CA ALA A 123 -14.01 16.77 -4.53
C ALA A 123 -13.98 15.50 -3.67
N ILE A 124 -13.45 14.39 -4.20
CA ILE A 124 -13.30 13.14 -3.44
C ILE A 124 -12.27 13.32 -2.31
N PHE A 125 -11.14 13.97 -2.61
CA PHE A 125 -10.12 14.27 -1.60
C PHE A 125 -10.64 15.15 -0.46
N GLU A 126 -11.44 16.18 -0.77
CA GLU A 126 -12.05 17.02 0.26
C GLU A 126 -13.00 16.22 1.17
N LYS A 127 -13.75 15.27 0.61
CA LYS A 127 -14.57 14.34 1.42
C LYS A 127 -13.69 13.47 2.33
N MET A 128 -12.58 12.94 1.81
CA MET A 128 -11.64 12.17 2.62
C MET A 128 -11.01 13.01 3.73
N ARG A 129 -10.57 14.24 3.41
CA ARG A 129 -9.96 15.17 4.35
C ARG A 129 -10.91 15.46 5.51
N LYS A 130 -12.16 15.83 5.19
CA LYS A 130 -13.20 16.08 6.20
C LYS A 130 -13.46 14.84 7.06
N ALA A 131 -13.59 13.66 6.45
CA ALA A 131 -13.78 12.42 7.22
C ALA A 131 -12.60 12.12 8.15
N ARG A 132 -11.35 12.39 7.75
CA ARG A 132 -10.17 12.25 8.62
C ARG A 132 -10.14 13.29 9.73
N GLU A 133 -10.50 14.53 9.44
CA GLU A 133 -10.63 15.59 10.45
C GLU A 133 -11.67 15.24 11.50
N ASP A 134 -12.83 14.72 11.07
CA ASP A 134 -13.89 14.27 11.97
C ASP A 134 -13.44 13.07 12.82
N MET A 135 -12.65 12.15 12.26
CA MET A 135 -12.05 11.05 13.03
C MET A 135 -11.02 11.55 14.03
N SER A 136 -10.12 12.45 13.63
CA SER A 136 -9.11 13.05 14.52
C SER A 136 -9.79 13.73 15.70
N LYS A 137 -10.78 14.60 15.44
CA LYS A 137 -11.55 15.28 16.49
C LYS A 137 -12.29 14.31 17.41
N GLU A 138 -12.69 13.15 16.91
CA GLU A 138 -13.33 12.11 17.72
C GLU A 138 -12.32 11.36 18.59
N TYR A 139 -11.12 11.08 18.08
CA TYR A 139 -10.02 10.50 18.84
C TYR A 139 -9.46 11.45 19.91
N ASP A 140 -9.48 12.75 19.67
CA ASP A 140 -8.98 13.77 20.60
C ASP A 140 -9.89 13.94 21.85
N LYS A 141 -11.06 13.31 21.89
CA LYS A 141 -11.96 13.34 23.04
C LYS A 141 -11.45 12.44 24.16
N GLU A 142 -11.76 12.80 25.40
CA GLU A 142 -11.50 11.95 26.57
C GLU A 142 -12.10 10.54 26.44
N LYS A 143 -13.26 10.44 25.78
CA LYS A 143 -13.94 9.18 25.47
C LYS A 143 -14.40 9.16 24.00
N PRO A 144 -13.58 8.61 23.08
CA PRO A 144 -13.93 8.50 21.67
C PRO A 144 -15.18 7.64 21.44
N ASN A 145 -16.10 8.07 20.56
CA ASN A 145 -17.24 7.25 20.16
C ASN A 145 -16.85 6.24 19.06
N GLU A 146 -16.70 4.98 19.44
CA GLU A 146 -16.31 3.90 18.53
C GLU A 146 -17.27 3.68 17.36
N ALA A 147 -18.59 3.75 17.58
CA ALA A 147 -19.57 3.55 16.51
C ALA A 147 -19.46 4.63 15.42
N LYS A 148 -19.21 5.87 15.85
CA LYS A 148 -18.96 6.99 14.93
C LYS A 148 -17.62 6.81 14.20
N LEU A 149 -16.56 6.39 14.89
CA LEU A 149 -15.26 6.10 14.28
C LEU A 149 -15.35 4.99 13.24
N ARG A 150 -16.06 3.89 13.53
CA ARG A 150 -16.30 2.80 12.57
C ARG A 150 -17.05 3.28 11.34
N THR A 151 -18.05 4.15 11.51
CA THR A 151 -18.81 4.73 10.41
C THR A 151 -17.94 5.64 9.53
N LEU A 152 -17.14 6.50 10.14
CA LEU A 152 -16.20 7.37 9.43
C LEU A 152 -15.10 6.57 8.72
N HIS A 153 -14.61 5.50 9.34
CA HIS A 153 -13.62 4.61 8.74
C HIS A 153 -14.16 3.91 7.49
N LYS A 154 -15.38 3.35 7.57
CA LYS A 154 -16.05 2.75 6.39
C LYS A 154 -16.19 3.77 5.25
N LYS A 155 -16.61 5.00 5.56
CA LYS A 155 -16.67 6.10 4.56
C LYS A 155 -15.30 6.37 3.92
N LEU A 156 -14.22 6.36 4.70
CA LEU A 156 -12.87 6.53 4.17
C LEU A 156 -12.45 5.38 3.26
N ILE A 157 -12.74 4.13 3.61
CA ILE A 157 -12.47 2.97 2.76
C ILE A 157 -13.19 3.13 1.41
N THR A 158 -14.50 3.43 1.44
CA THR A 158 -15.30 3.61 0.22
C THR A 158 -14.76 4.74 -0.66
N LEU A 159 -14.47 5.91 -0.08
CA LEU A 159 -13.91 7.04 -0.85
C LEU A 159 -12.55 6.67 -1.45
N ARG A 160 -11.74 5.87 -0.76
CA ARG A 160 -10.41 5.46 -1.23
C ARG A 160 -10.50 4.48 -2.38
N ALA A 161 -11.45 3.56 -2.33
CA ALA A 161 -11.78 2.68 -3.44
C ALA A 161 -12.27 3.49 -4.65
N GLU A 162 -13.24 4.40 -4.47
CA GLU A 162 -13.77 5.28 -5.53
C GLU A 162 -12.65 6.10 -6.20
N PHE A 163 -11.77 6.71 -5.40
CA PHE A 163 -10.62 7.44 -5.92
C PHE A 163 -9.66 6.52 -6.69
N SER A 164 -9.37 5.33 -6.15
CA SER A 164 -8.49 4.35 -6.77
C SER A 164 -9.04 3.86 -8.12
N ASP A 165 -10.33 3.57 -8.20
CA ASP A 165 -11.02 3.19 -9.45
C ASP A 165 -10.94 4.32 -10.48
N MET A 166 -11.20 5.56 -10.07
CA MET A 166 -11.09 6.72 -10.96
C MET A 166 -9.68 6.86 -11.55
N LYS A 167 -8.63 6.68 -10.74
CA LYS A 167 -7.23 6.71 -11.22
C LYS A 167 -6.90 5.53 -12.12
N PHE A 168 -7.48 4.37 -11.84
CA PHE A 168 -7.27 3.16 -12.62
C PHE A 168 -7.91 3.27 -14.00
N GLU A 169 -9.17 3.71 -14.09
CA GLU A 169 -9.84 3.92 -15.38
C GLU A 169 -9.15 5.04 -16.19
N ASP A 170 -8.73 6.15 -15.58
CA ASP A 170 -7.92 7.19 -16.26
C ASP A 170 -6.62 6.61 -16.84
N ARG A 171 -6.01 5.61 -16.18
CA ARG A 171 -4.80 4.93 -16.67
C ARG A 171 -5.12 3.96 -17.81
N LEU A 172 -6.27 3.28 -17.78
CA LEU A 172 -6.72 2.42 -18.88
C LEU A 172 -7.05 3.22 -20.15
N GLU A 173 -7.61 4.42 -19.97
CA GLU A 173 -7.93 5.34 -21.08
C GLU A 173 -6.69 6.06 -21.60
N ASN A 174 -5.75 6.42 -20.70
CA ASN A 174 -4.57 7.22 -21.03
C ASN A 174 -3.27 6.57 -20.53
N PRO A 175 -2.85 5.42 -21.09
CA PRO A 175 -1.66 4.69 -20.61
C PRO A 175 -0.37 5.52 -20.70
N GLY A 176 -0.20 6.31 -21.77
CA GLY A 176 0.99 7.16 -21.99
C GLY A 176 1.16 8.31 -20.98
N LYS A 177 0.13 8.65 -20.20
CA LYS A 177 0.21 9.65 -19.11
C LYS A 177 1.02 9.12 -17.90
N TYR A 178 1.11 7.80 -17.78
CA TYR A 178 1.75 7.11 -16.66
C TYR A 178 2.99 6.31 -17.08
N GLU A 179 3.36 6.34 -18.35
CA GLU A 179 4.67 5.91 -18.80
C GLU A 179 5.73 6.77 -18.10
N HIS A 180 6.58 6.14 -17.29
CA HIS A 180 7.84 6.76 -16.93
C HIS A 180 8.59 7.00 -18.23
N ARG A 181 8.73 8.26 -18.66
CA ARG A 181 9.77 8.63 -19.63
C ARG A 181 11.05 7.96 -19.16
N GLU A 182 11.57 7.03 -19.94
CA GLU A 182 12.93 6.53 -19.83
C GLU A 182 13.90 7.67 -20.20
N GLY A 183 13.88 8.74 -19.40
CA GLY A 183 14.98 9.68 -19.35
C GLY A 183 16.07 9.05 -18.49
N PRO A 184 17.36 9.25 -18.83
CA PRO A 184 18.45 8.72 -18.03
C PRO A 184 18.23 9.17 -16.58
N ARG A 185 18.16 8.20 -15.66
CA ARG A 185 18.26 8.46 -14.22
C ARG A 185 19.54 9.24 -14.04
N ARG A 186 19.45 10.57 -13.90
CA ARG A 186 20.60 11.41 -13.63
C ARG A 186 21.14 10.95 -12.28
N HIS A 187 22.13 10.06 -12.31
CA HIS A 187 23.05 9.92 -11.21
C HIS A 187 23.65 11.30 -11.01
N ARG A 188 23.15 12.02 -9.99
CA ARG A 188 23.91 13.11 -9.38
C ARG A 188 25.16 12.45 -8.84
N ARG A 189 26.22 12.46 -9.64
CA ARG A 189 27.58 12.38 -9.14
C ARG A 189 27.75 13.65 -8.29
N TYR A 190 27.79 13.45 -6.99
CA TYR A 190 28.45 14.39 -6.07
C TYR A 190 29.86 13.85 -5.86
#